data_AF-A0A929GQ62-F1
#
_entry.id   AF-A0A929GQ62-F1
#
_cell.length_a   1.000
_cell.length_b   1.000
_cell.length_c   1.000
_cell.angle_alpha   90.00
_cell.angle_beta   90.00
_cell.angle_gamma   90.00
#
_symmetry.space_group_name_H-M   'P 1'
#
loop_
_entity.id
_entity.type
_entity.pdbx_description
1 polymer ?
#
loop_
_entity_poly.entity_id
_entity_poly.type
_entity_poly.pdbx_seq_one_letter_code
_entity_poly.pdbx_strand_id
1 'polypeptide(L)'
;MRKSNQQSGFTLIELVVVIIILGILAAVAVPKFMDLSDEAEAATCKGNQHAIEAAAAMYYAEKAVAGSPAFPATLAAMSSLFTTGTPECPGGGKYTYNKDDGSVTCSLAGHKR
;
A
#
# COMPACT_ATOMS: atom_id res chain seq x y z
N MET A 1 -62.30 16.57 -4.90
CA MET A 1 -61.31 17.62 -5.23
C MET A 1 -59.91 17.03 -5.13
N ARG A 2 -59.20 16.86 -6.25
CA ARG A 2 -57.81 16.38 -6.26
C ARG A 2 -56.88 17.56 -6.01
N LYS A 3 -56.18 17.57 -4.87
CA LYS A 3 -55.17 18.56 -4.50
C LYS A 3 -53.96 18.35 -5.42
N SER A 4 -53.67 19.27 -6.34
CA SER A 4 -52.43 19.20 -7.12
C SER A 4 -51.27 19.51 -6.16
N ASN A 5 -50.30 18.60 -6.11
CA ASN A 5 -49.07 18.84 -5.36
C ASN A 5 -48.27 19.88 -6.16
N GLN A 6 -48.05 21.06 -5.58
CA GLN A 6 -47.20 22.08 -6.19
C GLN A 6 -45.78 21.53 -6.21
N GLN A 7 -45.28 21.22 -7.41
CA GLN A 7 -43.93 20.74 -7.60
C GLN A 7 -42.98 21.94 -7.43
N SER A 8 -42.38 22.06 -6.25
CA SER A 8 -41.31 23.02 -5.99
C SER A 8 -40.06 22.59 -6.75
N GLY A 9 -39.83 23.19 -7.92
CA GLY A 9 -38.62 22.99 -8.69
C GLY A 9 -37.40 23.58 -7.99
N PHE A 10 -36.27 22.89 -8.07
CA PHE A 10 -34.96 23.37 -7.63
C PHE A 10 -34.61 24.67 -8.36
N THR A 11 -34.08 25.66 -7.66
CA THR A 11 -33.68 26.92 -8.30
C THR A 11 -32.34 26.72 -9.04
N LEU A 12 -32.13 27.43 -10.16
CA LEU A 12 -30.84 27.40 -10.86
C LEU A 12 -29.69 27.86 -9.95
N ILE A 13 -29.97 28.81 -9.06
CA ILE A 13 -28.97 29.33 -8.12
C ILE A 13 -28.56 28.29 -7.07
N GLU A 14 -29.48 27.44 -6.57
CA GLU A 14 -29.13 26.34 -5.67
C GLU A 14 -28.13 25.38 -6.32
N LEU A 15 -28.38 25.00 -7.57
CA LEU A 15 -27.49 24.07 -8.27
C LEU A 15 -26.11 24.70 -8.53
N VAL A 16 -26.07 25.99 -8.85
CA VAL A 16 -24.81 26.74 -9.05
C VAL A 16 -24.01 26.85 -7.75
N VAL A 17 -24.65 27.14 -6.62
CA VAL A 17 -23.94 27.22 -5.33
C VAL A 17 -23.35 25.87 -4.92
N VAL A 18 -24.06 24.77 -5.18
CA VAL A 18 -23.61 23.42 -4.83
C VAL A 18 -22.35 23.04 -5.61
N ILE A 19 -22.32 23.27 -6.93
CA ILE A 19 -21.13 22.94 -7.74
C ILE A 19 -19.93 23.82 -7.37
N ILE A 20 -20.14 25.07 -6.94
CA ILE A 20 -19.07 25.95 -6.46
C ILE A 20 -18.46 25.38 -5.17
N ILE A 21 -19.29 25.00 -4.20
CA ILE A 21 -18.82 24.43 -2.94
C ILE A 21 -18.07 23.10 -3.21
N LEU A 22 -18.64 22.21 -4.03
CA LEU A 22 -17.99 20.96 -4.42
C LEU A 22 -16.67 21.21 -5.17
N GLY A 23 -16.59 22.25 -6.01
CA GLY A 23 -15.37 22.64 -6.70
C GLY A 23 -14.25 23.07 -5.76
N ILE A 24 -14.56 23.87 -4.74
CA ILE A 24 -13.57 24.29 -3.73
C ILE A 24 -13.10 23.10 -2.90
N LEU A 25 -14.03 22.24 -2.45
CA LEU A 25 -13.70 21.05 -1.67
C LEU A 25 -12.83 20.08 -2.48
N ALA A 26 -13.16 19.85 -3.76
CA ALA A 26 -12.37 18.99 -4.64
C ALA A 26 -10.95 19.54 -4.86
N ALA A 27 -10.81 20.85 -5.05
CA ALA A 27 -9.51 21.48 -5.28
C ALA A 27 -8.51 21.26 -4.12
N VAL A 28 -8.99 21.21 -2.87
CA VAL A 28 -8.14 20.95 -1.70
C VAL A 28 -8.03 19.47 -1.33
N ALA A 29 -9.09 18.68 -1.56
CA ALA A 29 -9.14 17.28 -1.16
C ALA A 29 -8.32 16.36 -2.07
N VAL A 30 -8.32 16.60 -3.38
CA VAL A 30 -7.60 15.77 -4.36
C VAL A 30 -6.10 15.68 -4.08
N PRO A 31 -5.34 16.80 -3.96
CA PRO A 31 -3.89 16.70 -3.71
C PRO A 31 -3.60 16.01 -2.37
N LYS A 32 -4.37 16.32 -1.32
CA LYS A 32 -4.24 15.68 -0.01
C LYS A 32 -4.46 14.17 -0.07
N PHE A 33 -5.44 13.72 -0.86
CA PHE A 33 -5.73 12.30 -1.03
C PHE A 33 -4.61 11.56 -1.79
N MET A 34 -4.00 12.21 -2.79
CA MET A 34 -2.86 11.66 -3.51
C MET A 34 -1.66 11.47 -2.57
N ASP A 35 -1.30 12.50 -1.79
CA ASP A 35 -0.19 12.41 -0.81
C ASP A 35 -0.41 11.26 0.20
N LEU A 36 -1.64 11.13 0.71
CA LEU A 36 -1.99 10.06 1.65
C LEU A 36 -1.93 8.67 1.01
N SER A 37 -2.30 8.57 -0.27
CA SER A 37 -2.25 7.32 -1.01
C SER A 37 -0.79 6.88 -1.20
N ASP A 38 0.08 7.80 -1.62
CA ASP A 38 1.51 7.54 -1.79
C ASP A 38 2.16 7.12 -0.46
N GLU A 39 1.82 7.78 0.65
CA GLU A 39 2.34 7.44 1.98
C GLU A 39 1.83 6.08 2.47
N ALA A 40 0.57 5.73 2.19
CA ALA A 40 0.00 4.43 2.51
C ALA A 40 0.66 3.30 1.70
N GLU A 41 0.93 3.53 0.42
CA GLU A 41 1.68 2.60 -0.42
C GLU A 41 3.11 2.40 0.08
N ALA A 42 3.79 3.49 0.49
CA ALA A 42 5.12 3.44 1.07
C ALA A 42 5.15 2.66 2.39
N ALA A 43 4.19 2.91 3.29
CA ALA A 43 4.06 2.20 4.56
C ALA A 43 3.81 0.70 4.35
N THR A 44 2.90 0.34 3.45
CA THR A 44 2.59 -1.06 3.12
C THR A 44 3.80 -1.76 2.51
N CYS A 45 4.50 -1.09 1.59
CA CYS A 45 5.70 -1.64 0.95
C CYS A 45 6.84 -1.86 1.97
N LYS A 46 7.00 -0.97 2.96
CA LYS A 46 7.94 -1.18 4.07
C LYS A 46 7.51 -2.32 4.99
N GLY A 47 6.22 -2.42 5.30
CA GLY A 47 5.67 -3.54 6.06
C GLY A 47 5.94 -4.89 5.39
N ASN A 48 5.75 -4.96 4.06
CA ASN A 48 6.04 -6.14 3.26
C ASN A 48 7.55 -6.48 3.25
N GLN A 49 8.44 -5.47 3.14
CA GLN A 49 9.89 -5.68 3.29
C GLN A 49 10.23 -6.30 4.65
N HIS A 50 9.69 -5.76 5.75
CA HIS A 50 9.92 -6.32 7.09
C HIS A 50 9.34 -7.72 7.27
N ALA A 51 8.20 -8.04 6.67
CA ALA A 51 7.65 -9.38 6.69
C ALA A 51 8.60 -10.39 6.00
N ILE A 52 9.22 -9.99 4.89
CA ILE A 52 10.21 -10.80 4.17
C ILE A 52 11.51 -10.95 4.99
N GLU A 53 11.97 -9.88 5.62
CA GLU A 53 13.14 -9.93 6.51
C GLU A 53 12.89 -10.82 7.74
N ALA A 54 11.71 -10.76 8.32
CA ALA A 54 11.31 -11.63 9.42
C ALA A 54 11.31 -13.11 8.98
N ALA A 55 10.79 -13.41 7.78
CA ALA A 55 10.86 -14.74 7.20
C ALA A 55 12.32 -15.21 6.98
N ALA A 56 13.21 -14.30 6.54
CA ALA A 56 14.64 -14.59 6.38
C ALA A 56 15.30 -14.92 7.73
N ALA A 57 14.97 -14.15 8.77
CA ALA A 57 15.47 -14.36 10.12
C ALA A 57 14.97 -15.67 10.74
N MET A 58 13.71 -16.04 10.50
CA MET A 58 13.16 -17.34 10.93
C MET A 58 13.90 -18.50 10.25
N TYR A 59 14.10 -18.43 8.94
CA TYR A 59 14.87 -19.44 8.21
C TYR A 59 16.31 -19.57 8.73
N TYR A 60 16.96 -18.43 8.97
CA TYR A 60 18.30 -18.40 9.56
C TYR A 60 18.32 -19.08 10.93
N ALA A 61 17.34 -18.80 11.79
CA ALA A 61 17.24 -19.41 13.11
C ALA A 61 17.07 -20.93 13.05
N GLU A 62 16.22 -21.44 12.15
CA GLU A 62 16.06 -22.88 11.93
C GLU A 62 17.38 -23.54 11.48
N LYS A 63 18.10 -22.89 10.56
CA LYS A 63 19.40 -23.37 10.07
C LYS A 63 20.52 -23.27 11.09
N ALA A 64 20.48 -22.25 11.95
CA ALA A 64 21.40 -22.11 13.07
C ALA A 64 21.25 -23.26 14.07
N VAL A 65 20.01 -23.66 14.37
CA VAL A 65 19.73 -24.83 15.23
C VAL A 65 20.21 -26.13 14.59
N ALA A 66 20.12 -26.26 13.26
CA ALA A 66 20.68 -27.39 12.51
C ALA A 66 22.22 -27.36 12.39
N GLY A 67 22.90 -26.37 12.98
CA GLY A 67 24.36 -26.25 12.98
C GLY A 67 24.96 -25.70 11.68
N SER A 68 24.14 -25.12 10.79
CA SER A 68 24.59 -24.53 9.52
C SER A 68 23.90 -23.18 9.29
N PRO A 69 24.18 -22.15 10.12
CA PRO A 69 23.50 -20.85 10.06
C PRO A 69 23.69 -20.20 8.69
N ALA A 70 22.59 -20.04 7.96
CA ALA A 70 22.59 -19.43 6.64
C ALA A 70 21.23 -18.79 6.37
N PHE A 71 21.26 -17.60 5.79
CA PHE A 71 20.08 -16.98 5.22
C PHE A 71 19.65 -17.74 3.95
N PRO A 72 18.36 -17.70 3.59
CA PRO A 72 17.89 -18.35 2.37
C PRO A 72 18.58 -17.74 1.15
N ALA A 73 18.89 -18.56 0.14
CA ALA A 73 19.61 -18.11 -1.04
C ALA A 73 18.75 -17.25 -2.00
N THR A 74 17.42 -17.43 -1.95
CA THR A 74 16.47 -16.74 -2.82
C THR A 74 15.17 -16.43 -2.08
N LEU A 75 14.42 -15.43 -2.56
CA LEU A 75 13.04 -15.18 -2.11
C LEU A 75 12.11 -16.38 -2.34
N ALA A 76 12.37 -17.19 -3.36
CA ALA A 76 11.59 -18.39 -3.62
C ALA A 76 11.73 -19.43 -2.50
N ALA A 77 12.88 -19.48 -1.82
CA ALA A 77 13.10 -20.42 -0.71
C ALA A 77 12.25 -20.11 0.54
N MET A 78 11.66 -18.91 0.60
CA MET A 78 10.76 -18.45 1.66
C MET A 78 9.31 -18.28 1.16
N SER A 79 9.01 -18.69 -0.07
CA SER A 79 7.66 -18.62 -0.64
C SER A 79 6.62 -19.42 0.16
N SER A 80 7.02 -20.52 0.80
CA SER A 80 6.17 -21.33 1.68
C SER A 80 5.76 -20.65 2.99
N LEU A 81 6.46 -19.56 3.37
CA LEU A 81 6.13 -18.77 4.56
C LEU A 81 5.06 -17.71 4.28
N PHE A 82 4.68 -17.51 3.01
CA PHE A 82 3.63 -16.57 2.60
C PHE A 82 2.41 -17.32 2.06
N THR A 83 1.27 -17.18 2.74
CA THR A 83 0.02 -17.90 2.42
C THR A 83 -0.61 -17.44 1.10
N THR A 84 -0.31 -16.23 0.64
CA THR A 84 -0.90 -15.60 -0.56
C THR A 84 0.11 -15.39 -1.69
N GLY A 85 1.28 -16.02 -1.62
CA GLY A 85 2.40 -15.76 -2.55
C GLY A 85 3.32 -14.64 -2.07
N THR A 86 4.38 -14.35 -2.84
CA THR A 86 5.37 -13.35 -2.47
C THR A 86 4.72 -11.97 -2.38
N PRO A 87 4.95 -11.20 -1.31
CA PRO A 87 4.44 -9.85 -1.20
C PRO A 87 4.90 -9.01 -2.39
N GLU A 88 4.02 -8.17 -2.92
CA GLU A 88 4.36 -7.17 -3.94
C GLU A 88 4.31 -5.76 -3.32
N CYS A 89 4.99 -4.81 -3.94
CA CYS A 89 4.88 -3.41 -3.53
C CYS A 89 3.64 -2.82 -4.21
N PRO A 90 2.70 -2.21 -3.47
CA PRO A 90 1.48 -1.64 -4.07
C PRO A 90 1.78 -0.54 -5.09
N GLY A 91 2.86 0.22 -4.90
CA GLY A 91 3.36 1.19 -5.89
C GLY A 91 4.06 0.59 -7.12
N GLY A 92 4.01 -0.74 -7.31
CA GLY A 92 4.58 -1.44 -8.48
C GLY A 92 6.10 -1.68 -8.43
N GLY A 93 6.76 -1.39 -7.30
CA GLY A 93 8.18 -1.68 -7.09
C GLY A 93 8.50 -3.17 -6.92
N LYS A 94 9.70 -3.58 -7.34
CA LYS A 94 10.20 -4.95 -7.17
C LYS A 94 11.05 -5.06 -5.90
N TYR A 95 10.89 -6.16 -5.16
CA TYR A 95 11.73 -6.47 -4.01
C TYR A 95 13.03 -7.15 -4.44
N THR A 96 14.15 -6.61 -3.98
CA THR A 96 15.48 -7.20 -4.10
C THR A 96 15.94 -7.64 -2.72
N TYR A 97 16.35 -8.89 -2.62
CA TYR A 97 16.78 -9.49 -1.37
C TYR A 97 18.28 -9.76 -1.38
N ASN A 98 18.91 -9.44 -0.25
CA ASN A 98 20.31 -9.71 0.00
C ASN A 98 20.46 -10.95 0.88
N LYS A 99 21.07 -11.99 0.31
CA LYS A 99 21.33 -13.26 0.99
C LYS A 99 22.41 -13.19 2.08
N ASP A 100 23.20 -12.12 2.12
CA ASP A 100 24.34 -12.02 3.03
C ASP A 100 23.92 -11.46 4.41
N ASP A 101 22.89 -10.60 4.45
CA ASP A 101 22.39 -9.94 5.66
C ASP A 101 20.88 -10.11 5.89
N GLY A 102 20.18 -10.77 4.96
CA GLY A 102 18.72 -10.98 5.02
C GLY A 102 17.90 -9.72 4.71
N SER A 103 18.52 -8.62 4.29
CA SER A 103 17.83 -7.36 4.01
C SER A 103 17.01 -7.41 2.73
N VAL A 104 15.90 -6.66 2.72
CA VAL A 104 15.01 -6.54 1.57
C VAL A 104 14.87 -5.06 1.21
N THR A 105 14.98 -4.77 -0.08
CA THR A 105 14.89 -3.41 -0.60
C THR A 105 13.89 -3.33 -1.74
N CYS A 106 13.11 -2.25 -1.80
CA CYS A 106 12.24 -1.96 -2.94
C CYS A 106 12.97 -1.11 -3.99
N SER A 107 12.72 -1.37 -5.28
CA SER A 107 13.28 -0.61 -6.39
C SER A 107 12.71 0.82 -6.54
N LEU A 108 11.56 1.12 -5.91
CA LEU A 108 10.86 2.39 -6.07
C LEU A 108 11.44 3.48 -5.14
N ALA A 109 11.68 4.67 -5.68
CA ALA A 109 12.16 5.81 -4.88
C ALA A 109 11.08 6.25 -3.87
N GLY A 110 11.45 6.44 -2.60
CA GLY A 110 10.50 6.69 -1.50
C GLY A 110 10.08 5.44 -0.71
N HIS A 111 10.24 4.24 -1.30
CA HIS A 111 9.91 2.96 -0.68
C HIS A 111 11.17 2.20 -0.21
N LYS A 112 12.34 2.83 -0.30
CA LYS A 112 13.60 2.28 0.21
C LYS A 112 13.53 2.16 1.73
N ARG A 113 14.20 1.12 2.23
CA ARG A 113 14.33 0.75 3.65
C ARG A 113 14.72 1.94 4.52
#